data_AF-A0A7V3T380-F1
#
_entry.id   AF-A0A7V3T380-F1
#
_cell.length_a   1.000
_cell.length_b   1.000
_cell.length_c   1.000
_cell.angle_alpha   90.00
_cell.angle_beta   90.00
_cell.angle_gamma   90.00
#
_symmetry.space_group_name_H-M   'P 1'
#
loop_
_entity.id
_entity.type
_entity.pdbx_description
1 polymer ?
#
loop_
_entity_poly.entity_id
_entity_poly.type
_entity_poly.pdbx_seq_one_letter_code
_entity_poly.pdbx_strand_id
1 'polypeptide(L)'
;MERKALTAWRLGMGAVGALGAAVLVWAATALAPSRPSLVMVVMDPLARPLACACVAGYAQRDYDALAGFLTRRLGQPVRAVYAESLDKPLQTVRPERLVLVIGKEAVVRVDAQAAGLAVHPVAQLTGLDGATTQSGLFVVKASDPARSLADLAGRRILLGPVEEAERHSAALRALAAVGIKSNGVHASGQPTNLATHAPDQASTSGASAVGLKLLPAQVQIRTSCTEAALEVYESTNTPGPAAVISSYAWPLLEGCGIVPEGALRVVGRTDPVPFVTAFTAGAVGAAWETQLTEALLAIRTDAALMKALESKDGFVPHAGQLAQWPEWRGAQRTGQAAWLPDRLPKPLPLLWRTPLQSSALAGVAVADGRVIVADRDAADRHDVWWCLGADDGAVLWRLEYPAAGQLDYGASPRATPLIRNGKVYLLSALGHLHCVELATGKVVWKRDLATEFRVQPPRWGWCATPLVVDDKLVVNPGGACSQLGGFKPIHRSTGLEESRWAGSVRFLYLGQIRWPTADCRLRRAFLGRLGPGHGPAALELGATELRRFQCAHAHRGQWPVVGRHRKQRHA
;
A
#
# COMPACT_ATOMS: atom_id res chain seq x y z
N MET A 1 -56.18 16.51 43.36
CA MET A 1 -56.44 16.96 44.75
C MET A 1 -55.62 16.04 45.64
N GLU A 2 -54.45 16.50 46.13
CA GLU A 2 -54.26 16.98 47.52
C GLU A 2 -54.39 15.84 48.55
N ARG A 3 -53.49 15.50 49.49
CA ARG A 3 -52.32 16.08 50.20
C ARG A 3 -51.49 14.85 50.72
N LYS A 4 -50.15 14.79 50.84
CA LYS A 4 -49.15 15.50 51.68
C LYS A 4 -49.40 15.53 53.20
N ALA A 5 -48.28 15.34 53.93
CA ALA A 5 -47.97 15.71 55.32
C ALA A 5 -48.23 14.62 56.40
N LEU A 6 -47.17 14.00 56.97
CA LEU A 6 -46.28 14.47 58.05
C LEU A 6 -46.88 14.28 59.45
N THR A 7 -46.21 13.49 60.29
CA THR A 7 -46.20 13.71 61.74
C THR A 7 -44.88 13.23 62.32
N ALA A 8 -44.24 14.13 63.05
CA ALA A 8 -42.99 13.96 63.78
C ALA A 8 -43.28 13.97 65.28
N TRP A 9 -42.43 13.32 66.09
CA TRP A 9 -41.97 13.71 67.45
C TRP A 9 -41.16 12.53 68.02
N ARG A 10 -39.84 12.64 68.28
CA ARG A 10 -39.07 13.29 69.38
C ARG A 10 -39.11 12.57 70.73
N LEU A 11 -37.92 12.55 71.38
CA LEU A 11 -37.50 12.09 72.72
C LEU A 11 -36.96 10.64 72.76
N GLY A 12 -35.83 10.29 73.38
CA GLY A 12 -34.82 11.02 74.15
C GLY A 12 -33.87 10.02 74.85
N MET A 13 -32.56 10.34 74.84
CA MET A 13 -31.47 10.07 75.81
C MET A 13 -31.27 8.70 76.53
N GLY A 14 -30.01 8.24 76.51
CA GLY A 14 -29.34 7.44 77.56
C GLY A 14 -28.91 6.03 77.10
N ALA A 15 -27.70 5.79 76.58
CA ALA A 15 -26.37 5.69 77.21
C ALA A 15 -25.96 4.25 77.60
N VAL A 16 -24.68 3.93 77.30
CA VAL A 16 -23.88 2.73 77.64
C VAL A 16 -24.13 1.50 76.74
N GLY A 17 -23.18 0.84 76.08
CA GLY A 17 -21.73 0.97 76.00
C GLY A 17 -21.18 -0.07 75.01
N ALA A 18 -19.97 0.18 74.50
CA ALA A 18 -19.02 -0.74 73.88
C ALA A 18 -19.53 -1.84 72.93
N LEU A 19 -19.26 -1.68 71.63
CA LEU A 19 -18.78 -2.74 70.73
C LEU A 19 -18.29 -2.11 69.41
N GLY A 20 -17.08 -2.49 69.00
CA GLY A 20 -16.39 -1.90 67.85
C GLY A 20 -17.14 -2.10 66.54
N ALA A 21 -17.24 -1.02 65.76
CA ALA A 21 -17.58 -1.09 64.35
C ALA A 21 -16.35 -0.64 63.56
N ALA A 22 -15.75 -1.58 62.86
CA ALA A 22 -14.69 -1.34 61.90
C ALA A 22 -15.15 -0.28 60.88
N VAL A 23 -14.34 0.76 60.71
CA VAL A 23 -14.48 1.71 59.61
C VAL A 23 -14.16 0.97 58.32
N LEU A 24 -15.20 0.48 57.65
CA LEU A 24 -15.14 0.01 56.27
C LEU A 24 -14.88 1.22 55.38
N VAL A 25 -13.60 1.46 55.09
CA VAL A 25 -13.20 2.32 53.96
C VAL A 25 -13.66 1.62 52.69
N TRP A 26 -14.82 2.02 52.17
CA TRP A 26 -15.22 1.70 50.80
C TRP A 26 -14.29 2.48 49.86
N ALA A 27 -13.16 1.87 49.50
CA ALA A 27 -12.43 2.25 48.31
C ALA A 27 -13.29 1.82 47.11
N ALA A 28 -14.21 2.69 46.69
CA ALA A 28 -14.86 2.56 45.40
C ALA A 28 -13.80 2.81 44.31
N THR A 29 -13.02 1.78 43.98
CA THR A 29 -12.37 1.73 42.67
C THR A 29 -13.47 1.65 41.62
N ALA A 30 -13.90 2.82 41.14
CA ALA A 30 -14.66 2.93 39.93
C ALA A 30 -13.85 2.24 38.82
N LEU A 31 -14.22 1.02 38.45
CA LEU A 31 -13.70 0.39 37.24
C LEU A 31 -14.06 1.32 36.08
N ALA A 32 -13.05 2.00 35.55
CA ALA A 32 -13.18 2.73 34.30
C ALA A 32 -13.75 1.77 33.24
N PRO A 33 -14.73 2.21 32.42
CA PRO A 33 -15.30 1.33 31.40
C PRO A 33 -14.18 0.79 30.51
N SER A 34 -14.03 -0.54 30.47
CA SER A 34 -12.99 -1.20 29.69
C SER A 34 -13.18 -0.83 28.22
N ARG A 35 -12.19 -0.14 27.63
CA ARG A 35 -12.22 0.18 26.19
C ARG A 35 -12.39 -1.12 25.39
N PRO A 36 -13.25 -1.15 24.36
CA PRO A 36 -13.44 -2.34 23.55
C PRO A 36 -12.12 -2.73 22.89
N SER A 37 -11.84 -4.03 22.86
CA SER A 37 -10.57 -4.52 22.30
C SER A 37 -10.46 -4.22 20.82
N LEU A 38 -9.30 -3.77 20.39
CA LEU A 38 -8.88 -3.79 19.00
C LEU A 38 -8.76 -5.24 18.54
N VAL A 39 -8.99 -5.48 17.26
CA VAL A 39 -8.92 -6.81 16.65
C VAL A 39 -7.78 -6.84 15.65
N MET A 40 -6.93 -7.84 15.85
CA MET A 40 -5.88 -8.26 14.93
C MET A 40 -6.33 -9.58 14.30
N VAL A 41 -6.59 -9.61 13.00
CA VAL A 41 -6.87 -10.85 12.28
C VAL A 41 -5.54 -11.47 11.84
N VAL A 42 -5.37 -12.75 12.12
CA VAL A 42 -4.17 -13.53 11.80
C VAL A 42 -4.56 -14.61 10.79
N MET A 43 -3.92 -14.56 9.63
CA MET A 43 -4.05 -15.46 8.49
C MET A 43 -2.67 -16.00 8.07
N ASP A 44 -1.68 -15.92 8.96
CA ASP A 44 -0.37 -16.52 8.74
C ASP A 44 -0.51 -18.05 8.79
N PRO A 45 -0.17 -18.80 7.71
CA PRO A 45 -0.23 -20.26 7.73
C PRO A 45 0.71 -20.90 8.75
N LEU A 46 1.68 -20.13 9.28
CA LEU A 46 2.61 -20.54 10.34
C LEU A 46 2.15 -20.11 11.74
N ALA A 47 0.94 -19.57 11.89
CA ALA A 47 0.37 -19.29 13.20
C ALA A 47 0.01 -20.60 13.91
N ARG A 48 0.37 -20.76 15.18
CA ARG A 48 0.11 -21.99 15.97
C ARG A 48 -1.32 -22.55 15.80
N PRO A 49 -2.41 -21.75 15.79
CA PRO A 49 -3.77 -22.28 15.62
C PRO A 49 -4.16 -22.66 14.19
N LEU A 50 -3.43 -22.18 13.18
CA LEU A 50 -3.69 -22.40 11.75
C LEU A 50 -2.69 -23.39 11.12
N ALA A 51 -1.57 -23.62 11.78
CA ALA A 51 -0.50 -24.48 11.32
C ALA A 51 -1.00 -25.92 11.11
N CYS A 52 -0.76 -26.45 9.89
CA CYS A 52 -1.00 -27.84 9.54
C CYS A 52 -0.25 -28.81 10.47
N ALA A 53 -0.79 -29.99 10.72
CA ALA A 53 -0.08 -31.06 11.46
C ALA A 53 1.30 -31.38 10.89
N CYS A 54 1.48 -31.19 9.58
CA CYS A 54 2.74 -31.38 8.85
C CYS A 54 3.86 -30.41 9.24
N VAL A 55 3.52 -29.28 9.87
CA VAL A 55 4.48 -28.33 10.45
C VAL A 55 4.41 -28.36 11.99
N ALA A 56 3.86 -29.42 12.60
CA ALA A 56 3.86 -29.52 14.05
C ALA A 56 5.31 -29.58 14.60
N GLY A 57 5.65 -28.68 15.53
CA GLY A 57 7.01 -28.52 16.05
C GLY A 57 7.95 -27.63 15.21
N TYR A 58 7.46 -27.10 14.08
CA TYR A 58 8.19 -26.17 13.21
C TYR A 58 7.24 -25.04 12.77
N ALA A 59 7.55 -23.76 12.98
CA ALA A 59 6.66 -22.68 12.53
C ALA A 59 5.29 -22.65 13.26
N GLN A 60 5.33 -22.56 14.59
CA GLN A 60 4.17 -22.38 15.47
C GLN A 60 4.15 -20.98 16.10
N ARG A 61 4.09 -19.96 15.24
CA ARG A 61 4.16 -18.55 15.68
C ARG A 61 3.01 -18.22 16.62
N ASP A 62 3.38 -17.67 17.78
CA ASP A 62 2.44 -17.28 18.82
C ASP A 62 2.05 -15.80 18.70
N TYR A 63 0.97 -15.56 17.96
CA TYR A 63 0.40 -14.24 17.79
C TYR A 63 -0.40 -13.75 19.02
N ASP A 64 -0.71 -14.61 20.00
CA ASP A 64 -1.31 -14.16 21.27
C ASP A 64 -0.27 -13.38 22.09
N ALA A 65 1.00 -13.81 22.04
CA ALA A 65 2.12 -13.06 22.62
C ALA A 65 2.25 -11.67 21.98
N LEU A 66 2.10 -11.56 20.64
CA LEU A 66 2.09 -10.28 19.93
C LEU A 66 0.90 -9.41 20.36
N ALA A 67 -0.30 -9.97 20.47
CA ALA A 67 -1.47 -9.24 20.94
C ALA A 67 -1.27 -8.69 22.36
N GLY A 68 -0.64 -9.46 23.26
CA GLY A 68 -0.26 -9.01 24.59
C GLY A 68 0.76 -7.87 24.57
N PHE A 69 1.76 -7.95 23.70
CA PHE A 69 2.75 -6.88 23.50
C PHE A 69 2.11 -5.60 22.98
N LEU A 70 1.30 -5.69 21.92
CA LEU A 70 0.60 -4.54 21.34
C LEU A 70 -0.38 -3.92 22.35
N THR A 71 -1.04 -4.74 23.18
CA THR A 71 -1.90 -4.25 24.26
C THR A 71 -1.15 -3.32 25.21
N ARG A 72 0.05 -3.72 25.64
CA ARG A 72 0.90 -2.89 26.52
C ARG A 72 1.41 -1.65 25.80
N ARG A 73 1.81 -1.77 24.53
CA ARG A 73 2.41 -0.68 23.75
C ARG A 73 1.40 0.40 23.35
N LEU A 74 0.17 0.00 23.03
CA LEU A 74 -0.90 0.91 22.58
C LEU A 74 -1.78 1.41 23.72
N GLY A 75 -1.69 0.82 24.92
CA GLY A 75 -2.56 1.17 26.06
C GLY A 75 -4.03 0.82 25.83
N GLN A 76 -4.33 -0.11 24.92
CA GLN A 76 -5.68 -0.59 24.62
C GLN A 76 -5.64 -2.09 24.37
N PRO A 77 -6.63 -2.88 24.86
CA PRO A 77 -6.65 -4.32 24.64
C PRO A 77 -6.64 -4.68 23.15
N VAL A 78 -5.78 -5.60 22.75
CA VAL A 78 -5.71 -6.18 21.39
C VAL A 78 -6.04 -7.67 21.49
N ARG A 79 -6.90 -8.16 20.62
CA ARG A 79 -7.29 -9.57 20.54
C ARG A 79 -6.95 -10.14 19.17
N ALA A 80 -6.29 -11.30 19.15
CA ALA A 80 -6.06 -12.07 17.93
C ALA A 80 -7.33 -12.84 17.52
N VAL A 81 -7.64 -12.83 16.24
CA VAL A 81 -8.68 -13.66 15.60
C VAL A 81 -8.02 -14.44 14.48
N TYR A 82 -8.08 -15.76 14.55
CA TYR A 82 -7.44 -16.64 13.57
C TYR A 82 -8.45 -17.07 12.51
N ALA A 83 -8.09 -16.95 11.24
CA ALA A 83 -8.88 -17.43 10.12
C ALA A 83 -8.00 -17.70 8.91
N GLU A 84 -8.41 -18.65 8.06
CA GLU A 84 -7.74 -18.93 6.78
C GLU A 84 -8.07 -17.87 5.71
N SER A 85 -9.20 -17.16 5.87
CA SER A 85 -9.75 -16.16 4.95
C SER A 85 -10.39 -14.99 5.71
N LEU A 86 -10.47 -13.80 5.11
CA LEU A 86 -11.05 -12.60 5.77
C LEU A 86 -12.59 -12.61 5.87
N ASP A 87 -13.29 -13.41 5.07
CA ASP A 87 -14.75 -13.44 5.01
C ASP A 87 -15.42 -13.68 6.37
N LYS A 88 -14.98 -14.69 7.13
CA LYS A 88 -15.55 -15.04 8.44
C LYS A 88 -15.25 -13.99 9.52
N PRO A 89 -14.00 -13.51 9.69
CA PRO A 89 -13.72 -12.39 10.58
C PRO A 89 -14.56 -11.16 10.28
N LEU A 90 -14.75 -10.79 9.01
CA LEU A 90 -15.50 -9.59 8.64
C LEU A 90 -17.01 -9.66 8.93
N GLN A 91 -17.58 -10.86 9.04
CA GLN A 91 -18.96 -11.05 9.48
C GLN A 91 -19.15 -10.86 10.99
N THR A 92 -18.10 -11.09 11.78
CA THR A 92 -18.16 -11.14 13.25
C THR A 92 -17.49 -9.94 13.92
N VAL A 93 -16.55 -9.31 13.24
CA VAL A 93 -15.77 -8.18 13.73
C VAL A 93 -16.31 -6.91 13.10
N ARG A 94 -16.67 -5.94 13.95
CA ARG A 94 -17.06 -4.62 13.46
C ARG A 94 -15.86 -3.92 12.78
N PRO A 95 -16.03 -3.31 11.60
CA PRO A 95 -14.92 -2.71 10.84
C PRO A 95 -14.09 -1.70 11.63
N GLU A 96 -14.72 -0.92 12.52
CA GLU A 96 -14.03 0.07 13.37
C GLU A 96 -13.10 -0.55 14.43
N ARG A 97 -13.24 -1.84 14.69
CA ARG A 97 -12.38 -2.57 15.65
C ARG A 97 -11.27 -3.34 14.95
N LEU A 98 -11.42 -3.66 13.67
CA LEU A 98 -10.40 -4.34 12.88
C LEU A 98 -9.32 -3.32 12.49
N VAL A 99 -8.17 -3.39 13.13
CA VAL A 99 -7.09 -2.41 12.91
C VAL A 99 -5.84 -3.03 12.27
N LEU A 100 -5.73 -4.36 12.32
CA LEU A 100 -4.54 -5.07 11.88
C LEU A 100 -4.94 -6.41 11.26
N VAL A 101 -4.38 -6.71 10.10
CA VAL A 101 -4.43 -8.02 9.46
C VAL A 101 -3.00 -8.49 9.23
N ILE A 102 -2.66 -9.70 9.66
CA ILE A 102 -1.33 -10.28 9.45
C ILE A 102 -1.51 -11.59 8.70
N GLY A 103 -0.90 -11.72 7.54
CA GLY A 103 -1.01 -12.94 6.75
C GLY A 103 -0.15 -12.90 5.50
N LYS A 104 -0.30 -13.94 4.67
CA LYS A 104 0.37 -14.00 3.38
C LYS A 104 -0.11 -12.85 2.49
N GLU A 105 0.82 -12.01 2.03
CA GLU A 105 0.52 -10.72 1.39
C GLU A 105 -0.45 -10.84 0.22
N ALA A 106 -0.20 -11.76 -0.71
CA ALA A 106 -1.07 -11.93 -1.88
C ALA A 106 -2.50 -12.33 -1.49
N VAL A 107 -2.65 -13.24 -0.52
CA VAL A 107 -3.95 -13.73 -0.04
C VAL A 107 -4.71 -12.61 0.66
N VAL A 108 -4.07 -11.90 1.60
CA VAL A 108 -4.70 -10.77 2.30
C VAL A 108 -5.18 -9.70 1.33
N ARG A 109 -4.41 -9.39 0.28
CA ARG A 109 -4.80 -8.40 -0.73
C ARG A 109 -6.03 -8.84 -1.54
N VAL A 110 -6.06 -10.09 -2.00
CA VAL A 110 -7.18 -10.63 -2.76
C VAL A 110 -8.45 -10.65 -1.90
N ASP A 111 -8.35 -11.18 -0.68
CA ASP A 111 -9.46 -11.25 0.26
C ASP A 111 -9.99 -9.87 0.65
N ALA A 112 -9.09 -8.92 0.95
CA ALA A 112 -9.47 -7.56 1.31
C ALA A 112 -10.16 -6.85 0.14
N GLN A 113 -9.65 -7.04 -1.08
CA GLN A 113 -10.28 -6.51 -2.29
C GLN A 113 -11.68 -7.11 -2.50
N ALA A 114 -11.83 -8.43 -2.36
CA ALA A 114 -13.12 -9.12 -2.51
C ALA A 114 -14.14 -8.64 -1.46
N ALA A 115 -13.68 -8.32 -0.25
CA ALA A 115 -14.50 -7.81 0.83
C ALA A 115 -14.70 -6.28 0.81
N GLY A 116 -14.08 -5.56 -0.12
CA GLY A 116 -14.10 -4.09 -0.14
C GLY A 116 -13.43 -3.43 1.08
N LEU A 117 -12.55 -4.15 1.78
CA LEU A 117 -11.80 -3.68 2.94
C LEU A 117 -10.54 -2.94 2.46
N ALA A 118 -10.40 -1.68 2.87
CA ALA A 118 -9.13 -0.97 2.69
C ALA A 118 -8.07 -1.54 3.63
N VAL A 119 -6.94 -1.95 3.06
CA VAL A 119 -5.76 -2.42 3.79
C VAL A 119 -4.51 -1.74 3.29
N HIS A 120 -3.59 -1.38 4.19
CA HIS A 120 -2.31 -0.76 3.85
C HIS A 120 -1.17 -1.58 4.45
N PRO A 121 -0.23 -2.09 3.63
CA PRO A 121 0.90 -2.85 4.15
C PRO A 121 1.83 -1.93 4.94
N VAL A 122 2.20 -2.34 6.16
CA VAL A 122 3.03 -1.52 7.05
C VAL A 122 4.34 -2.18 7.44
N ALA A 123 4.37 -3.50 7.58
CA ALA A 123 5.58 -4.22 7.96
C ALA A 123 5.56 -5.66 7.47
N GLN A 124 6.73 -6.28 7.34
CA GLN A 124 6.90 -7.68 6.97
C GLN A 124 7.57 -8.45 8.10
N LEU A 125 7.05 -9.62 8.46
CA LEU A 125 7.66 -10.48 9.47
C LEU A 125 8.79 -11.28 8.83
N THR A 126 9.98 -11.19 9.40
CA THR A 126 11.13 -11.99 8.96
C THR A 126 11.01 -13.45 9.42
N GLY A 127 11.43 -14.39 8.58
CA GLY A 127 11.68 -15.78 8.99
C GLY A 127 12.92 -15.90 9.88
N LEU A 128 13.24 -17.13 10.31
CA LEU A 128 14.46 -17.45 11.05
C LEU A 128 15.74 -17.22 10.23
N ASP A 129 15.63 -17.27 8.90
CA ASP A 129 16.68 -16.93 7.95
C ASP A 129 16.86 -15.41 7.75
N GLY A 130 15.91 -14.60 8.25
CA GLY A 130 15.86 -13.15 8.03
C GLY A 130 15.14 -12.74 6.75
N ALA A 131 14.63 -13.67 5.95
CA ALA A 131 13.91 -13.36 4.72
C ALA A 131 12.48 -12.90 5.03
N THR A 132 11.97 -11.97 4.22
CA THR A 132 10.55 -11.52 4.24
C THR A 132 9.75 -12.10 3.07
N THR A 133 10.35 -13.02 2.33
CA THR A 133 9.82 -13.58 1.09
C THR A 133 9.76 -15.10 1.15
N GLN A 134 8.99 -15.68 0.24
CA GLN A 134 8.89 -17.11 0.04
C GLN A 134 8.85 -17.45 -1.45
N SER A 135 9.11 -18.70 -1.81
CA SER A 135 9.05 -19.20 -3.19
C SER A 135 8.12 -20.41 -3.30
N GLY A 136 7.61 -20.68 -4.49
CA GLY A 136 7.02 -21.96 -4.85
C GLY A 136 8.14 -22.96 -5.19
N LEU A 137 7.98 -24.20 -4.76
CA LEU A 137 8.86 -25.32 -5.03
C LEU A 137 8.16 -26.27 -6.00
N PHE A 138 8.76 -26.47 -7.18
CA PHE A 138 8.28 -27.48 -8.11
C PHE A 138 8.78 -28.85 -7.67
N VAL A 139 7.86 -29.72 -7.29
CA VAL A 139 8.15 -31.06 -6.77
C VAL A 139 7.65 -32.15 -7.70
N VAL A 140 8.45 -33.19 -7.84
CA VAL A 140 8.13 -34.44 -8.54
C VAL A 140 8.43 -35.62 -7.62
N LYS A 141 7.91 -36.81 -7.95
CA LYS A 141 8.30 -38.03 -7.26
C LYS A 141 9.81 -38.24 -7.36
N ALA A 142 10.47 -38.68 -6.30
CA ALA A 142 11.94 -38.76 -6.27
C ALA A 142 12.52 -39.67 -7.36
N SER A 143 11.78 -40.74 -7.70
CA SER A 143 12.11 -41.67 -8.80
C SER A 143 11.85 -41.12 -10.21
N ASP A 144 11.23 -39.94 -10.34
CA ASP A 144 10.94 -39.33 -11.64
C ASP A 144 12.23 -38.87 -12.35
N PRO A 145 12.38 -39.06 -13.67
CA PRO A 145 13.56 -38.63 -14.40
C PRO A 145 13.76 -37.11 -14.51
N ALA A 146 12.72 -36.28 -14.34
CA ALA A 146 12.83 -34.82 -14.50
C ALA A 146 13.82 -34.20 -13.51
N ARG A 147 14.80 -33.41 -13.98
CA ARG A 147 15.82 -32.76 -13.13
C ARG A 147 15.68 -31.25 -13.07
N SER A 148 14.94 -30.65 -13.99
CA SER A 148 14.78 -29.21 -14.15
C SER A 148 13.33 -28.83 -14.50
N LEU A 149 13.01 -27.53 -14.45
CA LEU A 149 11.72 -27.02 -14.90
C LEU A 149 11.43 -27.32 -16.38
N ALA A 150 12.46 -27.33 -17.24
CA ALA A 150 12.29 -27.61 -18.66
C ALA A 150 11.78 -29.04 -18.92
N ASP A 151 12.08 -29.99 -18.02
CA ASP A 151 11.64 -31.38 -18.09
C ASP A 151 10.14 -31.56 -17.77
N LEU A 152 9.46 -30.48 -17.38
CA LEU A 152 8.03 -30.47 -17.06
C LEU A 152 7.14 -30.21 -18.28
N ALA A 153 7.73 -29.98 -19.46
CA ALA A 153 6.99 -29.75 -20.70
C ALA A 153 6.04 -30.93 -21.01
N GLY A 154 4.78 -30.61 -21.34
CA GLY A 154 3.74 -31.62 -21.64
C GLY A 154 3.22 -32.43 -20.44
N ARG A 155 3.66 -32.14 -19.20
CA ARG A 155 3.17 -32.81 -18.00
C ARG A 155 1.91 -32.16 -17.42
N ARG A 156 1.24 -32.88 -16.53
CA ARG A 156 0.23 -32.31 -15.65
C ARG A 156 0.92 -31.53 -14.52
N ILE A 157 0.53 -30.28 -14.31
CA ILE A 157 1.10 -29.41 -13.28
C ILE A 157 0.01 -28.98 -12.31
N LEU A 158 0.19 -29.32 -11.03
CA LEU A 158 -0.70 -28.98 -9.93
C LEU A 158 -0.25 -27.65 -9.31
N LEU A 159 -0.92 -26.56 -9.65
CA LEU A 159 -0.68 -25.23 -9.09
C LEU A 159 -1.53 -25.00 -7.83
N GLY A 160 -1.16 -23.98 -7.05
CA GLY A 160 -2.01 -23.47 -5.97
C GLY A 160 -3.15 -22.59 -6.49
N PRO A 161 -4.06 -22.16 -5.59
CA PRO A 161 -5.09 -21.17 -5.89
C PRO A 161 -4.53 -19.85 -6.43
N VAL A 162 -5.35 -19.06 -7.13
CA VAL A 162 -4.91 -17.84 -7.83
C VAL A 162 -4.37 -16.76 -6.90
N GLU A 163 -4.86 -16.74 -5.66
CA GLU A 163 -4.48 -15.86 -4.57
C GLU A 163 -3.11 -16.20 -3.96
N GLU A 164 -2.58 -17.40 -4.26
CA GLU A 164 -1.28 -17.85 -3.78
C GLU A 164 -0.17 -17.54 -4.78
N ALA A 165 0.36 -16.32 -4.72
CA ALA A 165 1.31 -15.81 -5.71
C ALA A 165 2.49 -16.75 -6.00
N GLU A 166 3.11 -17.36 -4.98
CA GLU A 166 4.25 -18.26 -5.14
C GLU A 166 3.87 -19.61 -5.78
N ARG A 167 2.64 -20.09 -5.54
CA ARG A 167 2.14 -21.37 -6.08
C ARG A 167 1.40 -21.21 -7.41
N HIS A 168 1.04 -19.99 -7.79
CA HIS A 168 0.25 -19.72 -8.98
C HIS A 168 0.94 -18.74 -9.93
N SER A 169 0.89 -17.43 -9.69
CA SER A 169 1.38 -16.44 -10.66
C SER A 169 2.89 -16.51 -10.88
N ALA A 170 3.68 -16.68 -9.81
CA ALA A 170 5.12 -16.87 -9.88
C ALA A 170 5.50 -18.21 -10.51
N ALA A 171 4.70 -19.25 -10.28
CA ALA A 171 4.87 -20.55 -10.91
C ALA A 171 4.64 -20.48 -12.42
N LEU A 172 3.57 -19.81 -12.86
CA LEU A 172 3.30 -19.57 -14.28
C LEU A 172 4.43 -18.77 -14.94
N ARG A 173 4.97 -17.74 -14.27
CA ARG A 173 6.14 -17.01 -14.77
C ARG A 173 7.39 -17.90 -14.89
N ALA A 174 7.66 -18.73 -13.89
CA ALA A 174 8.81 -19.65 -13.91
C ALA A 174 8.70 -20.69 -15.05
N LEU A 175 7.50 -21.22 -15.31
CA LEU A 175 7.23 -22.12 -16.42
C LEU A 175 7.37 -21.43 -17.78
N ALA A 176 6.84 -20.21 -17.90
CA ALA A 176 6.95 -19.42 -19.12
C ALA A 176 8.42 -19.07 -19.46
N ALA A 177 9.23 -18.79 -18.45
CA ALA A 177 10.66 -18.49 -18.62
C ALA A 177 11.46 -19.65 -19.23
N VAL A 178 11.01 -20.90 -19.04
CA VAL A 178 11.60 -22.10 -19.66
C VAL A 178 10.83 -22.57 -20.91
N GLY A 179 9.92 -21.75 -21.43
CA GLY A 179 9.16 -22.02 -22.66
C GLY A 179 7.92 -22.90 -22.48
N ILE A 180 7.53 -23.26 -21.25
CA ILE A 180 6.33 -24.06 -20.99
C ILE A 180 5.11 -23.14 -20.94
N LYS A 181 4.20 -23.30 -21.90
CA LYS A 181 2.90 -22.60 -21.91
C LYS A 181 1.84 -23.42 -21.16
N SER A 182 1.09 -22.78 -20.27
CA SER A 182 -0.11 -23.34 -19.65
C SER A 182 -1.31 -23.13 -20.56
N ASN A 183 -2.03 -24.20 -20.91
CA ASN A 183 -3.38 -24.05 -21.46
C ASN A 183 -4.31 -23.53 -20.34
N GLY A 184 -5.32 -22.73 -20.70
CA GLY A 184 -6.22 -22.06 -19.76
C GLY A 184 -6.72 -22.96 -18.61
N VAL A 185 -6.75 -22.40 -17.40
CA VAL A 185 -7.13 -23.10 -16.17
C VAL A 185 -8.61 -23.50 -16.25
N HIS A 186 -8.90 -24.79 -16.35
CA HIS A 186 -10.26 -25.31 -16.15
C HIS A 186 -10.50 -25.49 -14.65
N ALA A 187 -11.25 -24.58 -14.04
CA ALA A 187 -11.86 -24.81 -12.74
C ALA A 187 -12.98 -25.85 -12.91
N SER A 188 -12.85 -27.01 -12.28
CA SER A 188 -13.94 -27.98 -12.19
C SER A 188 -15.01 -27.47 -11.21
N GLY A 189 -16.10 -26.89 -11.72
CA GLY A 189 -17.28 -26.57 -10.91
C GLY A 189 -18.25 -25.56 -11.54
N GLN A 190 -19.23 -26.08 -12.31
CA GLN A 190 -20.45 -25.45 -12.86
C GLN A 190 -20.34 -24.49 -14.09
N PRO A 191 -21.30 -24.58 -15.05
CA PRO A 191 -21.23 -23.90 -16.33
C PRO A 191 -21.82 -22.48 -16.25
N THR A 192 -21.06 -21.48 -16.67
CA THR A 192 -21.63 -20.19 -17.10
C THR A 192 -21.48 -20.06 -18.60
N ASN A 193 -22.62 -20.19 -19.29
CA ASN A 193 -22.77 -19.82 -20.69
C ASN A 193 -22.47 -18.33 -20.86
N LEU A 194 -21.49 -17.99 -21.70
CA LEU A 194 -21.45 -16.74 -22.44
C LEU A 194 -20.59 -16.96 -23.69
N ALA A 195 -21.22 -17.50 -24.73
CA ALA A 195 -20.77 -17.29 -26.09
C ALA A 195 -20.99 -15.81 -26.44
N THR A 196 -20.01 -15.16 -27.08
CA THR A 196 -20.17 -14.57 -28.43
C THR A 196 -18.95 -13.75 -28.88
N HIS A 197 -18.66 -13.95 -30.18
CA HIS A 197 -17.91 -13.09 -31.13
C HIS A 197 -16.37 -13.09 -31.13
N ALA A 198 -15.84 -14.02 -31.94
CA ALA A 198 -14.64 -13.80 -32.75
C ALA A 198 -14.94 -12.88 -33.95
N PRO A 199 -13.90 -12.24 -34.52
CA PRO A 199 -13.85 -12.11 -35.97
C PRO A 199 -12.54 -12.63 -36.57
N ASP A 200 -12.60 -12.66 -37.90
CA ASP A 200 -12.03 -13.58 -38.86
C ASP A 200 -10.54 -13.41 -39.20
N GLN A 201 -10.05 -14.41 -39.92
CA GLN A 201 -8.70 -14.63 -40.39
C GLN A 201 -8.16 -13.58 -41.38
N ALA A 202 -6.85 -13.35 -41.35
CA ALA A 202 -6.07 -13.04 -42.55
C ALA A 202 -4.65 -13.61 -42.44
N SER A 203 -4.26 -14.31 -43.50
CA SER A 203 -3.01 -15.04 -43.70
C SER A 203 -1.86 -14.12 -44.15
N THR A 204 -0.60 -14.46 -43.81
CA THR A 204 0.55 -14.43 -44.73
C THR A 204 1.82 -15.03 -44.11
N SER A 205 2.25 -16.15 -44.71
CA SER A 205 3.62 -16.59 -45.04
C SER A 205 4.83 -16.30 -44.14
N GLY A 206 5.42 -17.39 -43.62
CA GLY A 206 6.74 -17.83 -44.07
C GLY A 206 8.00 -17.33 -43.35
N ALA A 207 8.38 -17.99 -42.25
CA ALA A 207 9.79 -18.17 -41.89
C ALA A 207 9.95 -19.50 -41.12
N SER A 208 10.79 -20.38 -41.67
CA SER A 208 11.17 -21.68 -41.12
C SER A 208 11.88 -21.51 -39.78
N ALA A 209 11.30 -22.06 -38.72
CA ALA A 209 11.97 -22.28 -37.44
C ALA A 209 11.89 -23.77 -37.11
N VAL A 210 13.07 -24.36 -36.89
CA VAL A 210 13.29 -25.75 -36.50
C VAL A 210 12.38 -26.11 -35.32
N GLY A 211 11.54 -27.12 -35.51
CA GLY A 211 10.48 -27.49 -34.60
C GLY A 211 10.97 -28.09 -33.28
N LEU A 212 10.92 -27.30 -32.21
CA LEU A 212 10.60 -27.82 -30.89
C LEU A 212 9.08 -27.89 -30.80
N LYS A 213 8.52 -29.10 -30.90
CA LYS A 213 7.10 -29.36 -30.71
C LYS A 213 6.76 -29.15 -29.22
N LEU A 214 6.45 -27.90 -28.87
CA LEU A 214 6.10 -27.47 -27.50
C LEU A 214 4.71 -28.02 -27.13
N LEU A 215 4.67 -29.02 -26.25
CA LEU A 215 3.42 -29.56 -25.71
C LEU A 215 2.98 -28.72 -24.49
N PRO A 216 1.74 -28.21 -24.46
CA PRO A 216 1.24 -27.40 -23.35
C PRO A 216 1.07 -28.25 -22.08
N ALA A 217 1.36 -27.67 -20.93
CA ALA A 217 1.11 -28.31 -19.65
C ALA A 217 -0.40 -28.32 -19.33
N GLN A 218 -0.91 -29.42 -18.79
CA GLN A 218 -2.27 -29.52 -18.27
C GLN A 218 -2.30 -29.00 -16.83
N VAL A 219 -2.72 -27.75 -16.64
CA VAL A 219 -2.74 -27.10 -15.32
C VAL A 219 -4.00 -27.49 -14.55
N GLN A 220 -3.82 -27.88 -13.29
CA GLN A 220 -4.91 -28.12 -12.34
C GLN A 220 -4.63 -27.39 -11.02
N ILE A 221 -5.68 -27.02 -10.30
CA ILE A 221 -5.57 -26.30 -9.02
C ILE A 221 -5.75 -27.27 -7.85
N ARG A 222 -4.90 -27.14 -6.83
CA ARG A 222 -5.01 -27.82 -5.54
C ARG A 222 -4.92 -26.80 -4.43
N THR A 223 -5.88 -26.80 -3.51
CA THR A 223 -5.98 -25.76 -2.49
C THR A 223 -4.85 -25.86 -1.48
N SER A 224 -4.46 -27.07 -1.07
CA SER A 224 -3.40 -27.28 -0.08
C SER A 224 -2.09 -27.80 -0.67
N CYS A 225 -0.97 -27.46 -0.03
CA CYS A 225 0.35 -28.03 -0.36
C CYS A 225 0.37 -29.55 -0.12
N THR A 226 -0.29 -30.01 0.94
CA THR A 226 -0.35 -31.42 1.34
C THR A 226 -1.06 -32.27 0.28
N GLU A 227 -2.24 -31.84 -0.19
CA GLU A 227 -2.99 -32.53 -1.24
C GLU A 227 -2.17 -32.61 -2.54
N ALA A 228 -1.54 -31.51 -2.94
CA ALA A 228 -0.71 -31.47 -4.13
C ALA A 228 0.51 -32.40 -4.04
N ALA A 229 1.17 -32.45 -2.87
CA ALA A 229 2.32 -33.31 -2.61
C ALA A 229 1.94 -34.79 -2.59
N LEU A 230 0.82 -35.14 -1.92
CA LEU A 230 0.28 -36.50 -1.89
C LEU A 230 -0.07 -37.00 -3.28
N GLU A 231 -0.74 -36.19 -4.10
CA GLU A 231 -1.09 -36.61 -5.47
C GLU A 231 0.15 -36.92 -6.32
N VAL A 232 1.23 -36.15 -6.17
CA VAL A 232 2.51 -36.44 -6.85
C VAL A 232 3.12 -37.74 -6.35
N TYR A 233 3.11 -37.95 -5.03
CA TYR A 233 3.67 -39.15 -4.41
C TYR A 233 2.93 -40.43 -4.82
N GLU A 234 1.59 -40.39 -4.73
CA GLU A 234 0.70 -41.52 -4.99
C GLU A 234 0.49 -41.81 -6.48
N SER A 235 0.87 -40.87 -7.37
CA SER A 235 0.69 -41.06 -8.80
C SER A 235 1.45 -42.27 -9.34
N THR A 236 0.75 -43.05 -10.17
CA THR A 236 1.28 -44.15 -10.98
C THR A 236 1.49 -43.76 -12.45
N ASN A 237 1.20 -42.51 -12.83
CA ASN A 237 1.34 -42.02 -14.20
C ASN A 237 2.81 -41.92 -14.63
N THR A 238 3.09 -42.16 -15.91
CA THR A 238 4.43 -41.98 -16.50
C THR A 238 4.30 -41.20 -17.83
N PRO A 239 4.81 -39.96 -17.95
CA PRO A 239 5.44 -39.17 -16.88
C PRO A 239 4.44 -38.78 -15.78
N GLY A 240 4.91 -38.76 -14.53
CA GLY A 240 4.09 -38.34 -13.38
C GLY A 240 3.81 -36.84 -13.37
N PRO A 241 2.79 -36.38 -12.61
CA PRO A 241 2.52 -34.97 -12.42
C PRO A 241 3.64 -34.28 -11.64
N ALA A 242 3.73 -32.96 -11.79
CA ALA A 242 4.50 -32.10 -10.90
C ALA A 242 3.55 -31.22 -10.09
N ALA A 243 3.92 -30.86 -8.87
CA ALA A 243 3.16 -29.93 -8.03
C ALA A 243 4.00 -28.71 -7.66
N VAL A 244 3.33 -27.61 -7.35
CA VAL A 244 3.96 -26.44 -6.73
C VAL A 244 3.49 -26.31 -5.29
N ILE A 245 4.41 -26.47 -4.35
CA ILE A 245 4.18 -26.29 -2.91
C ILE A 245 4.91 -25.03 -2.42
N SER A 246 4.40 -24.37 -1.39
CA SER A 246 5.08 -23.21 -0.80
C SER A 246 6.36 -23.62 -0.10
N SER A 247 7.38 -22.76 -0.10
CA SER A 247 8.66 -23.07 0.54
C SER A 247 8.57 -23.23 2.06
N TYR A 248 7.58 -22.60 2.72
CA TYR A 248 7.33 -22.85 4.15
C TYR A 248 6.86 -24.29 4.42
N ALA A 249 6.29 -24.98 3.41
CA ALA A 249 5.84 -26.36 3.50
C ALA A 249 6.97 -27.36 3.21
N TRP A 250 8.24 -26.92 3.29
CA TRP A 250 9.42 -27.78 3.16
C TRP A 250 9.38 -29.05 4.03
N PRO A 251 8.86 -29.05 5.28
CA PRO A 251 8.76 -30.27 6.08
C PRO A 251 7.96 -31.42 5.43
N LEU A 252 7.11 -31.13 4.43
CA LEU A 252 6.47 -32.18 3.60
C LEU A 252 7.50 -33.07 2.87
N LEU A 253 8.69 -32.54 2.59
CA LEU A 253 9.79 -33.26 1.91
C LEU A 253 10.67 -34.06 2.88
N GLU A 254 10.66 -33.68 4.17
CA GLU A 254 11.50 -34.26 5.23
C GLU A 254 10.78 -35.33 6.06
N GLY A 255 9.58 -35.75 5.65
CA GLY A 255 8.88 -36.84 6.32
C GLY A 255 7.98 -36.41 7.48
N CYS A 256 7.16 -35.38 7.29
CA CYS A 256 6.15 -34.91 8.26
C CYS A 256 5.03 -35.92 8.65
N GLY A 257 5.20 -37.21 8.35
CA GLY A 257 4.22 -38.28 8.62
C GLY A 257 3.18 -38.51 7.53
N ILE A 258 3.04 -37.59 6.55
CA ILE A 258 2.07 -37.70 5.46
C ILE A 258 2.73 -38.23 4.17
N VAL A 259 3.88 -37.66 3.80
CA VAL A 259 4.70 -38.12 2.68
C VAL A 259 6.01 -38.66 3.26
N PRO A 260 6.48 -39.87 2.87
CA PRO A 260 7.73 -40.41 3.39
C PRO A 260 8.93 -39.52 3.04
N GLU A 261 9.92 -39.48 3.93
CA GLU A 261 11.17 -38.76 3.69
C GLU A 261 11.82 -39.24 2.37
N GLY A 262 12.27 -38.29 1.56
CA GLY A 262 12.91 -38.58 0.28
C GLY A 262 11.97 -39.11 -0.82
N ALA A 263 10.65 -39.14 -0.60
CA ALA A 263 9.70 -39.59 -1.61
C ALA A 263 9.46 -38.57 -2.74
N LEU A 264 9.74 -37.29 -2.47
CA LEU A 264 9.62 -36.17 -3.41
C LEU A 264 10.96 -35.46 -3.60
N ARG A 265 11.13 -34.81 -4.74
CA ARG A 265 12.32 -34.04 -5.09
C ARG A 265 11.95 -32.72 -5.74
N VAL A 266 12.67 -31.66 -5.37
CA VAL A 266 12.55 -30.33 -5.99
C VAL A 266 13.30 -30.30 -7.33
N VAL A 267 12.65 -29.83 -8.39
CA VAL A 267 13.21 -29.65 -9.74
C VAL A 267 13.33 -28.19 -10.17
N GLY A 268 12.80 -27.26 -9.36
CA GLY A 268 12.93 -25.84 -9.58
C GLY A 268 12.22 -25.01 -8.51
N ARG A 269 12.45 -23.71 -8.55
CA ARG A 269 11.88 -22.73 -7.62
C ARG A 269 11.37 -21.53 -8.40
N THR A 270 10.31 -20.90 -7.89
CA THR A 270 9.87 -19.59 -8.42
C THR A 270 10.74 -18.47 -7.88
N ASP A 271 10.70 -17.31 -8.55
CA ASP A 271 11.15 -16.07 -7.95
C ASP A 271 10.45 -15.84 -6.60
N PRO A 272 11.16 -15.26 -5.61
CA PRO A 272 10.60 -14.99 -4.30
C PRO A 272 9.52 -13.91 -4.38
N VAL A 273 8.45 -14.10 -3.61
CA VAL A 273 7.35 -13.13 -3.44
C VAL A 273 7.22 -12.74 -1.97
N PRO A 274 6.67 -11.55 -1.65
CA PRO A 274 6.38 -11.16 -0.26
C PRO A 274 5.58 -12.24 0.49
N PHE A 275 6.02 -12.56 1.70
CA PHE A 275 5.38 -13.59 2.52
C PHE A 275 4.45 -12.98 3.58
N VAL A 276 4.80 -13.08 4.86
CA VAL A 276 3.94 -12.61 5.96
C VAL A 276 4.09 -11.11 6.12
N THR A 277 3.00 -10.41 5.83
CA THR A 277 2.90 -8.95 5.88
C THR A 277 1.81 -8.55 6.88
N ALA A 278 2.11 -7.56 7.70
CA ALA A 278 1.17 -6.85 8.53
C ALA A 278 0.57 -5.67 7.76
N PHE A 279 -0.75 -5.58 7.80
CA PHE A 279 -1.54 -4.53 7.16
C PHE A 279 -2.37 -3.79 8.20
N THR A 280 -2.33 -2.48 8.18
CA THR A 280 -3.41 -1.70 8.81
C THR A 280 -4.69 -1.92 8.01
N ALA A 281 -5.82 -1.98 8.71
CA ALA A 281 -7.11 -2.30 8.10
C ALA A 281 -8.19 -1.29 8.50
N GLY A 282 -9.12 -1.06 7.59
CA GLY A 282 -10.22 -0.10 7.77
C GLY A 282 -9.77 1.35 7.64
N ALA A 283 -10.62 2.27 8.08
CA ALA A 283 -10.35 3.72 8.06
C ALA A 283 -9.52 4.18 9.27
N VAL A 284 -8.41 3.49 9.54
CA VAL A 284 -7.46 3.95 10.56
C VAL A 284 -6.74 5.19 10.04
N GLY A 285 -6.79 6.28 10.80
CA GLY A 285 -6.14 7.54 10.41
C GLY A 285 -4.62 7.40 10.37
N ALA A 286 -3.95 8.25 9.59
CA ALA A 286 -2.49 8.19 9.38
C ALA A 286 -1.67 8.15 10.68
N ALA A 287 -2.07 8.91 11.70
CA ALA A 287 -1.40 8.90 13.01
C ALA A 287 -1.47 7.51 13.69
N TRP A 288 -2.60 6.82 13.55
CA TRP A 288 -2.78 5.48 14.11
C TRP A 288 -1.98 4.43 13.35
N GLU A 289 -1.93 4.55 12.02
CA GLU A 289 -1.08 3.70 11.18
C GLU A 289 0.41 3.85 11.56
N THR A 290 0.89 5.08 11.74
CA THR A 290 2.25 5.32 12.24
C THR A 290 2.48 4.67 13.60
N GLN A 291 1.57 4.87 14.56
CA GLN A 291 1.69 4.29 15.89
C GLN A 291 1.72 2.75 15.87
N LEU A 292 0.87 2.11 15.07
CA LEU A 292 0.86 0.65 14.89
C LEU A 292 2.16 0.17 14.22
N THR A 293 2.62 0.88 13.19
CA THR A 293 3.86 0.55 12.49
C THR A 293 5.05 0.61 13.46
N GLU A 294 5.19 1.70 14.21
CA GLU A 294 6.24 1.84 15.22
C GLU A 294 6.17 0.76 16.31
N ALA A 295 4.96 0.40 16.75
CA ALA A 295 4.77 -0.67 17.72
C ALA A 295 5.22 -2.03 17.15
N LEU A 296 4.88 -2.34 15.90
CA LEU A 296 5.33 -3.55 15.22
C LEU A 296 6.85 -3.57 15.04
N LEU A 297 7.46 -2.48 14.59
CA LEU A 297 8.92 -2.41 14.40
C LEU A 297 9.70 -2.51 15.73
N ALA A 298 9.09 -2.11 16.84
CA ALA A 298 9.71 -2.17 18.16
C ALA A 298 9.89 -3.62 18.69
N ILE A 299 9.20 -4.62 18.11
CA ILE A 299 9.29 -6.01 18.60
C ILE A 299 10.71 -6.57 18.56
N ARG A 300 11.56 -6.02 17.68
CA ARG A 300 12.98 -6.41 17.54
C ARG A 300 13.80 -6.29 18.82
N THR A 301 13.27 -5.55 19.81
CA THR A 301 13.91 -5.36 21.13
C THR A 301 13.43 -6.36 22.18
N ASP A 302 12.40 -7.17 21.89
CA ASP A 302 11.82 -8.15 22.80
C ASP A 302 12.21 -9.57 22.38
N ALA A 303 13.29 -10.10 22.96
CA ALA A 303 13.82 -11.42 22.62
C ALA A 303 12.82 -12.57 22.85
N ALA A 304 11.93 -12.45 23.83
CA ALA A 304 10.92 -13.46 24.10
C ALA A 304 9.85 -13.46 23.01
N LEU A 305 9.41 -12.28 22.56
CA LEU A 305 8.46 -12.16 21.47
C LEU A 305 9.08 -12.58 20.12
N MET A 306 10.34 -12.26 19.88
CA MET A 306 11.09 -12.71 18.71
C MET A 306 11.14 -14.25 18.61
N LYS A 307 11.40 -14.91 19.74
CA LYS A 307 11.34 -16.37 19.84
C LYS A 307 9.92 -16.89 19.62
N ALA A 308 8.92 -16.25 20.21
CA ALA A 308 7.51 -16.63 20.09
C ALA A 308 6.99 -16.51 18.64
N LEU A 309 7.48 -15.54 17.87
CA LEU A 309 7.13 -15.33 16.47
C LEU A 309 8.06 -16.04 15.48
N GLU A 310 9.02 -16.83 15.97
CA GLU A 310 10.03 -17.52 15.15
C GLU A 310 10.65 -16.60 14.09
N SER A 311 11.10 -15.44 14.56
CA SER A 311 11.57 -14.36 13.71
C SER A 311 12.98 -13.96 14.07
N LYS A 312 13.82 -13.69 13.07
CA LYS A 312 15.20 -13.25 13.28
C LYS A 312 15.29 -11.78 13.66
N ASP A 313 14.58 -10.92 12.93
CA ASP A 313 14.63 -9.46 13.09
C ASP A 313 13.26 -8.85 13.42
N GLY A 314 12.21 -9.68 13.50
CA GLY A 314 10.87 -9.28 13.86
C GLY A 314 10.17 -8.74 12.64
N PHE A 315 9.33 -7.72 12.86
CA PHE A 315 8.76 -6.93 11.79
C PHE A 315 9.79 -5.91 11.29
N VAL A 316 10.01 -5.90 9.98
CA VAL A 316 10.80 -4.89 9.28
C VAL A 316 9.87 -4.03 8.42
N PRO A 317 10.25 -2.79 8.05
CA PRO A 317 9.42 -1.96 7.18
C PRO A 317 9.08 -2.69 5.88
N HIS A 318 7.84 -2.58 5.43
CA HIS A 318 7.43 -3.22 4.18
C HIS A 318 8.28 -2.68 3.01
N ALA A 319 8.82 -3.57 2.18
CA ALA A 319 9.66 -3.15 1.04
C ALA A 319 8.95 -2.16 0.11
N GLY A 320 7.63 -2.30 -0.04
CA GLY A 320 6.77 -1.37 -0.76
C GLY A 320 6.54 -0.04 -0.05
N GLN A 321 6.69 0.09 1.28
CA GLN A 321 6.77 1.40 1.95
C GLN A 321 8.13 2.07 1.73
N LEU A 322 9.20 1.27 1.67
CA LEU A 322 10.53 1.78 1.36
C LEU A 322 10.64 2.24 -0.10
N ALA A 323 10.02 1.54 -1.05
CA ALA A 323 10.10 1.85 -2.49
C ALA A 323 8.99 2.78 -3.03
N GLN A 324 8.56 3.76 -2.23
CA GLN A 324 7.52 4.73 -2.64
C GLN A 324 8.13 5.97 -3.30
N TRP A 325 7.51 6.48 -4.36
CA TRP A 325 7.86 7.75 -4.98
C TRP A 325 6.61 8.59 -5.26
N PRO A 326 5.86 9.00 -4.21
CA PRO A 326 4.48 9.44 -4.36
C PRO A 326 4.34 10.86 -4.95
N GLU A 327 5.42 11.62 -5.02
CA GLU A 327 5.39 13.02 -5.44
C GLU A 327 6.69 13.47 -6.11
N TRP A 328 6.69 14.71 -6.60
CA TRP A 328 7.88 15.30 -7.20
C TRP A 328 9.08 15.24 -6.24
N ARG A 329 10.15 14.58 -6.70
CA ARG A 329 11.38 14.31 -5.92
C ARG A 329 11.19 13.37 -4.71
N GLY A 330 10.17 12.51 -4.74
CA GLY A 330 9.92 11.48 -3.73
C GLY A 330 9.27 12.03 -2.46
N ALA A 331 8.94 11.15 -1.50
CA ALA A 331 8.14 11.49 -0.32
C ALA A 331 8.74 12.60 0.57
N GLN A 332 10.07 12.73 0.56
CA GLN A 332 10.79 13.78 1.31
C GLN A 332 11.22 14.96 0.42
N ARG A 333 10.85 14.94 -0.87
CA ARG A 333 11.19 15.96 -1.89
C ARG A 333 12.69 16.19 -2.08
N THR A 334 13.54 15.27 -1.62
CA THR A 334 15.00 15.37 -1.71
C THR A 334 15.53 14.93 -3.07
N GLY A 335 14.77 14.10 -3.81
CA GLY A 335 15.19 13.49 -5.05
C GLY A 335 16.14 12.30 -4.83
N GLN A 336 16.09 11.69 -3.65
CA GLN A 336 16.91 10.56 -3.27
C GLN A 336 16.03 9.34 -2.94
N ALA A 337 16.42 8.18 -3.46
CA ALA A 337 15.79 6.89 -3.16
C ALA A 337 16.74 6.09 -2.26
N ALA A 338 16.52 6.13 -0.95
CA ALA A 338 17.40 5.50 0.03
C ALA A 338 17.48 3.95 -0.09
N TRP A 339 16.52 3.35 -0.80
CA TRP A 339 16.44 1.91 -1.06
C TRP A 339 17.17 1.47 -2.33
N LEU A 340 17.67 2.40 -3.14
CA LEU A 340 18.50 2.04 -4.29
C LEU A 340 19.94 1.79 -3.84
N PRO A 341 20.63 0.78 -4.41
CA PRO A 341 22.03 0.56 -4.12
C PRO A 341 22.89 1.69 -4.68
N ASP A 342 24.03 1.95 -4.05
CA ASP A 342 25.03 2.95 -4.51
C ASP A 342 25.51 2.68 -5.94
N ARG A 343 25.43 1.43 -6.40
CA ARG A 343 25.78 1.02 -7.76
C ARG A 343 24.73 0.09 -8.33
N LEU A 344 24.16 0.48 -9.47
CA LEU A 344 23.26 -0.36 -10.24
C LEU A 344 24.05 -1.47 -10.98
N PRO A 345 23.47 -2.67 -11.12
CA PRO A 345 24.11 -3.77 -11.86
C PRO A 345 24.30 -3.39 -13.34
N LYS A 346 25.29 -3.98 -13.98
CA LYS A 346 25.53 -3.83 -15.43
C LYS A 346 25.59 -5.22 -16.08
N PRO A 347 24.70 -5.55 -17.03
CA PRO A 347 23.59 -4.73 -17.53
C PRO A 347 22.45 -4.60 -16.51
N LEU A 348 21.68 -3.51 -16.59
CA LEU A 348 20.42 -3.39 -15.87
C LEU A 348 19.38 -4.27 -16.57
N PRO A 349 18.77 -5.26 -15.86
CA PRO A 349 17.73 -6.08 -16.45
C PRO A 349 16.48 -5.22 -16.72
N LEU A 350 16.00 -5.24 -17.96
CA LEU A 350 14.72 -4.64 -18.32
C LEU A 350 13.60 -5.58 -17.84
N LEU A 351 12.84 -5.16 -16.82
CA LEU A 351 11.72 -5.95 -16.29
C LEU A 351 10.48 -5.85 -17.19
N TRP A 352 10.07 -4.64 -17.53
CA TRP A 352 8.93 -4.38 -18.40
C TRP A 352 9.05 -3.02 -19.09
N ARG A 353 8.25 -2.82 -20.14
CA ARG A 353 8.05 -1.53 -20.82
C ARG A 353 6.62 -1.42 -21.31
N THR A 354 6.03 -0.23 -21.19
CA THR A 354 4.68 0.05 -21.67
C THR A 354 4.74 1.18 -22.71
N PRO A 355 4.24 0.96 -23.94
CA PRO A 355 4.19 2.03 -24.93
C PRO A 355 3.14 3.08 -24.55
N LEU A 356 3.52 4.35 -24.69
CA LEU A 356 2.62 5.50 -24.53
C LEU A 356 2.18 6.01 -25.91
N GLN A 357 1.09 6.76 -25.97
CA GLN A 357 0.53 7.26 -27.23
C GLN A 357 1.28 8.49 -27.75
N SER A 358 1.87 9.29 -26.86
CA SER A 358 2.60 10.50 -27.19
C SER A 358 3.84 10.67 -26.32
N SER A 359 4.53 11.80 -26.50
CA SER A 359 5.63 12.22 -25.64
C SER A 359 5.08 12.59 -24.26
N ALA A 360 5.32 11.73 -23.27
CA ALA A 360 5.09 12.01 -21.87
C ALA A 360 6.12 13.00 -21.34
N LEU A 361 5.66 14.07 -20.69
CA LEU A 361 6.51 15.17 -20.21
C LEU A 361 6.51 15.32 -18.69
N ALA A 362 5.51 14.74 -18.01
CA ALA A 362 5.46 14.70 -16.56
C ALA A 362 6.43 13.66 -15.99
N GLY A 363 6.85 13.88 -14.75
CA GLY A 363 7.43 12.81 -13.94
C GLY A 363 6.41 11.72 -13.62
N VAL A 364 6.89 10.61 -13.07
CA VAL A 364 6.05 9.51 -12.57
C VAL A 364 5.86 9.61 -11.07
N ALA A 365 4.74 9.08 -10.58
CA ALA A 365 4.53 8.84 -9.16
C ALA A 365 4.28 7.36 -8.91
N VAL A 366 4.88 6.81 -7.86
CA VAL A 366 4.77 5.40 -7.50
C VAL A 366 4.25 5.28 -6.08
N ALA A 367 3.15 4.55 -5.91
CA ALA A 367 2.69 4.15 -4.59
C ALA A 367 1.87 2.86 -4.64
N ASP A 368 1.97 2.04 -3.59
CA ASP A 368 1.16 0.83 -3.40
C ASP A 368 1.18 -0.11 -4.62
N GLY A 369 2.37 -0.30 -5.20
CA GLY A 369 2.58 -1.13 -6.38
C GLY A 369 1.96 -0.56 -7.67
N ARG A 370 1.67 0.74 -7.71
CA ARG A 370 1.06 1.44 -8.85
C ARG A 370 1.96 2.56 -9.34
N VAL A 371 2.12 2.66 -10.64
CA VAL A 371 2.85 3.74 -11.32
C VAL A 371 1.84 4.61 -12.05
N ILE A 372 1.79 5.90 -11.71
CA ILE A 372 0.97 6.89 -12.38
C ILE A 372 1.83 7.64 -13.40
N VAL A 373 1.39 7.61 -14.66
CA VAL A 373 2.10 8.22 -15.79
C VAL A 373 1.14 9.11 -16.57
N ALA A 374 1.59 10.31 -16.91
CA ALA A 374 0.87 11.20 -17.81
C ALA A 374 1.21 10.89 -19.26
N ASP A 375 0.22 11.02 -20.12
CA ASP A 375 0.30 10.81 -21.55
C ASP A 375 -0.69 11.76 -22.24
N ARG A 376 -0.71 11.69 -23.57
CA ARG A 376 -1.58 12.49 -24.42
C ARG A 376 -2.03 11.60 -25.57
N ASP A 377 -3.28 11.71 -25.99
CA ASP A 377 -3.72 10.95 -27.15
C ASP A 377 -2.92 11.34 -28.41
N ALA A 378 -2.86 10.43 -29.38
CA ALA A 378 -2.10 10.64 -30.62
C ALA A 378 -2.57 11.86 -31.43
N ALA A 379 -3.81 12.33 -31.19
CA ALA A 379 -4.39 13.50 -31.84
C ALA A 379 -4.11 14.83 -31.10
N ASP A 380 -3.44 14.80 -29.95
CA ASP A 380 -3.19 15.96 -29.08
C ASP A 380 -4.47 16.71 -28.69
N ARG A 381 -5.54 15.97 -28.38
CA ARG A 381 -6.87 16.49 -27.95
C ARG A 381 -7.29 16.03 -26.56
N HIS A 382 -6.78 14.92 -26.06
CA HIS A 382 -7.14 14.33 -24.78
C HIS A 382 -5.92 14.12 -23.90
N ASP A 383 -6.04 14.51 -22.64
CA ASP A 383 -5.08 14.07 -21.63
C ASP A 383 -5.40 12.63 -21.27
N VAL A 384 -4.36 11.82 -21.17
CA VAL A 384 -4.46 10.43 -20.76
C VAL A 384 -3.59 10.23 -19.52
N TRP A 385 -4.15 9.61 -18.49
CA TRP A 385 -3.42 9.23 -17.28
C TRP A 385 -3.53 7.73 -17.12
N TRP A 386 -2.38 7.07 -17.04
CA TRP A 386 -2.26 5.64 -16.88
C TRP A 386 -1.93 5.29 -15.44
N CYS A 387 -2.57 4.24 -14.94
CA CYS A 387 -2.11 3.52 -13.76
C CYS A 387 -1.64 2.14 -14.19
N LEU A 388 -0.36 1.88 -13.96
CA LEU A 388 0.31 0.65 -14.35
C LEU A 388 0.70 -0.14 -13.09
N GLY A 389 0.71 -1.47 -13.18
CA GLY A 389 1.34 -2.33 -12.18
C GLY A 389 2.84 -2.05 -12.12
N ALA A 390 3.39 -1.84 -10.92
CA ALA A 390 4.81 -1.57 -10.75
C ALA A 390 5.70 -2.77 -11.12
N ASP A 391 5.19 -3.99 -10.99
CA ASP A 391 5.94 -5.22 -11.20
C ASP A 391 5.96 -5.68 -12.66
N ASP A 392 4.91 -5.39 -13.42
CA ASP A 392 4.68 -5.95 -14.76
C ASP A 392 4.31 -4.92 -15.84
N GLY A 393 4.06 -3.67 -15.46
CA GLY A 393 3.61 -2.61 -16.37
C GLY A 393 2.17 -2.79 -16.88
N ALA A 394 1.40 -3.73 -16.31
CA ALA A 394 0.04 -4.01 -16.74
C ALA A 394 -0.87 -2.80 -16.48
N VAL A 395 -1.74 -2.48 -17.45
CA VAL A 395 -2.70 -1.38 -17.28
C VAL A 395 -3.77 -1.78 -16.27
N LEU A 396 -3.80 -1.08 -15.13
CA LEU A 396 -4.79 -1.28 -14.08
C LEU A 396 -6.02 -0.40 -14.30
N TRP A 397 -5.79 0.86 -14.68
CA TRP A 397 -6.85 1.77 -15.13
C TRP A 397 -6.28 2.88 -16.03
N ARG A 398 -7.18 3.50 -16.80
CA ARG A 398 -6.92 4.64 -17.68
C ARG A 398 -7.95 5.73 -17.41
N LEU A 399 -7.51 6.95 -17.15
CA LEU A 399 -8.36 8.14 -17.17
C LEU A 399 -8.06 8.93 -18.44
N GLU A 400 -9.10 9.25 -19.20
CA GLU A 400 -8.99 10.07 -20.40
C GLU A 400 -10.08 11.12 -20.41
N TYR A 401 -9.73 12.35 -20.76
CA TYR A 401 -10.71 13.44 -20.87
C TYR A 401 -10.30 14.48 -21.92
N PRO A 402 -11.27 15.18 -22.53
CA PRO A 402 -10.99 16.25 -23.47
C PRO A 402 -10.17 17.35 -22.81
N ALA A 403 -9.08 17.71 -23.46
CA ALA A 403 -8.20 18.79 -23.05
C ALA A 403 -7.60 19.39 -24.31
N ALA A 404 -8.44 19.84 -25.25
CA ALA A 404 -7.99 20.45 -26.48
C ALA A 404 -7.40 21.85 -26.21
N GLY A 405 -6.22 22.12 -26.74
CA GLY A 405 -5.53 23.39 -26.59
C GLY A 405 -4.16 23.32 -27.25
N GLN A 406 -3.64 24.47 -27.69
CA GLN A 406 -2.36 24.55 -28.37
C GLN A 406 -1.36 25.29 -27.50
N LEU A 407 -0.24 24.63 -27.19
CA LEU A 407 0.90 25.17 -26.46
C LEU A 407 2.16 25.06 -27.32
N ASP A 408 3.12 25.96 -27.12
CA ASP A 408 4.35 26.06 -27.93
C ASP A 408 5.18 24.75 -27.98
N TYR A 409 5.02 23.85 -27.01
CA TYR A 409 5.80 22.60 -26.89
C TYR A 409 4.93 21.34 -26.78
N GLY A 410 3.69 21.40 -27.27
CA GLY A 410 2.70 20.32 -27.13
C GLY A 410 1.96 20.37 -25.79
N ALA A 411 0.72 19.87 -25.78
CA ALA A 411 -0.20 19.99 -24.65
C ALA A 411 -0.18 18.79 -23.68
N SER A 412 0.78 17.87 -23.81
CA SER A 412 1.00 16.79 -22.84
C SER A 412 1.10 17.34 -21.41
N PRO A 413 0.45 16.73 -20.41
CA PRO A 413 0.62 17.11 -19.02
C PRO A 413 2.09 17.03 -18.57
N ARG A 414 2.50 18.00 -17.74
CA ARG A 414 3.90 18.20 -17.32
C ARG A 414 4.09 18.17 -15.81
N ALA A 415 3.01 18.36 -15.07
CA ALA A 415 3.04 18.26 -13.62
C ALA A 415 3.16 16.79 -13.22
N THR A 416 4.08 16.48 -12.31
CA THR A 416 4.18 15.12 -11.76
C THR A 416 2.91 14.82 -10.96
N PRO A 417 2.29 13.65 -11.10
CA PRO A 417 1.19 13.26 -10.23
C PRO A 417 1.57 13.35 -8.75
N LEU A 418 0.61 13.69 -7.89
CA LEU A 418 0.78 13.61 -6.44
C LEU A 418 -0.12 12.50 -5.90
N ILE A 419 0.45 11.53 -5.20
CA ILE A 419 -0.29 10.47 -4.52
C ILE A 419 -0.29 10.76 -3.02
N ARG A 420 -1.47 10.77 -2.41
CA ARG A 420 -1.61 10.92 -0.96
C ARG A 420 -2.88 10.22 -0.49
N ASN A 421 -2.78 9.38 0.55
CA ASN A 421 -3.92 8.76 1.23
C ASN A 421 -4.92 8.08 0.27
N GLY A 422 -4.41 7.26 -0.66
CA GLY A 422 -5.25 6.56 -1.64
C GLY A 422 -5.89 7.45 -2.72
N LYS A 423 -5.52 8.73 -2.80
CA LYS A 423 -5.94 9.68 -3.84
C LYS A 423 -4.76 10.11 -4.70
N VAL A 424 -5.06 10.44 -5.95
CA VAL A 424 -4.09 10.96 -6.92
C VAL A 424 -4.57 12.31 -7.44
N TYR A 425 -3.70 13.30 -7.38
CA TYR A 425 -3.94 14.65 -7.89
C TYR A 425 -3.19 14.83 -9.21
N LEU A 426 -3.94 15.15 -10.25
CA LEU A 426 -3.48 15.18 -11.64
C LEU A 426 -3.70 16.59 -12.19
N LEU A 427 -2.64 17.25 -12.61
CA LEU A 427 -2.70 18.59 -13.17
C LEU A 427 -2.30 18.56 -14.64
N SER A 428 -3.27 18.85 -15.51
CA SER A 428 -3.10 19.04 -16.94
C SER A 428 -2.23 20.26 -17.26
N ALA A 429 -1.55 20.23 -18.41
CA ALA A 429 -0.92 21.42 -18.97
C ALA A 429 -1.93 22.55 -19.27
N LEU A 430 -3.21 22.24 -19.45
CA LEU A 430 -4.28 23.21 -19.69
C LEU A 430 -5.04 23.62 -18.43
N GLY A 431 -4.57 23.21 -17.24
CA GLY A 431 -5.13 23.69 -15.97
C GLY A 431 -6.34 22.91 -15.46
N HIS A 432 -6.67 21.77 -16.09
CA HIS A 432 -7.61 20.81 -15.52
C HIS A 432 -6.94 20.08 -14.33
N LEU A 433 -7.50 20.28 -13.14
CA LEU A 433 -7.06 19.62 -11.91
C LEU A 433 -8.06 18.53 -11.51
N HIS A 434 -7.62 17.29 -11.48
CA HIS A 434 -8.44 16.14 -11.08
C HIS A 434 -7.93 15.55 -9.76
N CYS A 435 -8.86 15.09 -8.93
CA CYS A 435 -8.59 14.14 -7.87
C CYS A 435 -9.29 12.83 -8.20
N VAL A 436 -8.52 11.75 -8.23
CA VAL A 436 -9.02 10.41 -8.51
C VAL A 436 -8.65 9.43 -7.40
N GLU A 437 -9.38 8.34 -7.30
CA GLU A 437 -9.03 7.20 -6.45
C GLU A 437 -7.83 6.43 -7.04
N LEU A 438 -6.79 6.19 -6.23
CA LEU A 438 -5.60 5.44 -6.67
C LEU A 438 -5.95 4.01 -7.10
N ALA A 439 -6.88 3.37 -6.39
CA ALA A 439 -7.26 1.98 -6.64
C ALA A 439 -8.00 1.79 -7.98
N THR A 440 -8.86 2.74 -8.36
CA THR A 440 -9.85 2.55 -9.44
C THR A 440 -9.74 3.55 -10.59
N GLY A 441 -9.03 4.67 -10.39
CA GLY A 441 -9.01 5.79 -11.34
C GLY A 441 -10.30 6.61 -11.35
N LYS A 442 -11.28 6.29 -10.49
CA LYS A 442 -12.56 7.00 -10.43
C LYS A 442 -12.35 8.45 -10.01
N VAL A 443 -12.92 9.37 -10.80
CA VAL A 443 -12.89 10.80 -10.50
C VAL A 443 -13.72 11.09 -9.25
N VAL A 444 -13.07 11.65 -8.23
CA VAL A 444 -13.69 12.13 -7.00
C VAL A 444 -14.19 13.56 -7.20
N TRP A 445 -13.35 14.42 -7.76
CA TRP A 445 -13.71 15.78 -8.16
C TRP A 445 -12.77 16.28 -9.27
N LYS A 446 -13.21 17.33 -9.97
CA LYS A 446 -12.41 18.04 -10.99
C LYS A 446 -12.62 19.55 -10.90
N ARG A 447 -11.59 20.32 -11.24
CA ARG A 447 -11.60 21.79 -11.27
C ARG A 447 -10.86 22.32 -12.50
N ASP A 448 -11.19 23.53 -12.90
CA ASP A 448 -10.54 24.26 -14.00
C ASP A 448 -9.89 25.52 -13.41
N LEU A 449 -8.56 25.55 -13.37
CA LEU A 449 -7.81 26.66 -12.79
C LEU A 449 -7.98 27.97 -13.58
N ALA A 450 -8.10 27.90 -14.91
CA ALA A 450 -8.25 29.08 -15.75
C ALA A 450 -9.58 29.79 -15.43
N THR A 451 -10.67 29.02 -15.41
CA THR A 451 -12.02 29.51 -15.12
C THR A 451 -12.15 29.96 -13.66
N GLU A 452 -11.67 29.16 -12.71
CA GLU A 452 -11.85 29.42 -11.28
C GLU A 452 -11.04 30.63 -10.80
N PHE A 453 -9.82 30.82 -11.31
CA PHE A 453 -8.96 31.94 -10.91
C PHE A 453 -8.99 33.13 -11.87
N ARG A 454 -9.74 33.03 -12.98
CA ARG A 454 -9.83 34.03 -14.06
C ARG A 454 -8.45 34.41 -14.58
N VAL A 455 -7.65 33.40 -14.87
CA VAL A 455 -6.28 33.53 -15.36
C VAL A 455 -6.20 32.96 -16.77
N GLN A 456 -5.39 33.60 -17.61
CA GLN A 456 -5.05 33.03 -18.90
C GLN A 456 -4.11 31.83 -18.72
N PRO A 457 -4.26 30.76 -19.50
CA PRO A 457 -3.30 29.68 -19.54
C PRO A 457 -1.86 30.21 -19.72
N PRO A 458 -0.89 29.74 -18.92
CA PRO A 458 0.50 30.08 -19.14
C PRO A 458 0.92 29.68 -20.55
N ARG A 459 1.80 30.47 -21.16
CA ARG A 459 2.34 30.21 -22.51
C ARG A 459 2.84 28.77 -22.71
N TRP A 460 3.40 28.17 -21.67
CA TRP A 460 3.95 26.80 -21.69
C TRP A 460 3.11 25.80 -20.90
N GLY A 461 1.87 26.16 -20.58
CA GLY A 461 0.96 25.38 -19.76
C GLY A 461 1.35 25.34 -18.28
N TRP A 462 0.47 24.73 -17.48
CA TRP A 462 0.75 24.46 -16.07
C TRP A 462 1.69 23.26 -15.93
N CYS A 463 2.79 23.47 -15.21
CA CYS A 463 3.77 22.45 -14.89
C CYS A 463 4.08 22.36 -13.38
N ALA A 464 3.49 23.24 -12.57
CA ALA A 464 3.70 23.27 -11.13
C ALA A 464 2.97 22.10 -10.48
N THR A 465 3.69 21.02 -10.16
CA THR A 465 3.19 19.85 -9.44
C THR A 465 2.40 20.28 -8.19
N PRO A 466 1.14 19.83 -8.01
CA PRO A 466 0.39 20.05 -6.79
C PRO A 466 1.13 19.51 -5.57
N LEU A 467 0.93 20.14 -4.41
CA LEU A 467 1.54 19.70 -3.15
C LEU A 467 0.48 19.55 -2.08
N VAL A 468 0.61 18.55 -1.21
CA VAL A 468 -0.15 18.49 0.03
C VAL A 468 0.74 18.93 1.18
N VAL A 469 0.24 19.87 1.99
CA VAL A 469 0.85 20.36 3.23
C VAL A 469 -0.28 20.60 4.24
N ASP A 470 -0.18 20.03 5.43
CA ASP A 470 -1.20 20.14 6.49
C ASP A 470 -2.63 19.90 5.98
N ASP A 471 -2.82 18.79 5.27
CA ASP A 471 -4.08 18.38 4.63
C ASP A 471 -4.66 19.36 3.59
N LYS A 472 -3.87 20.34 3.13
CA LYS A 472 -4.26 21.31 2.10
C LYS A 472 -3.56 20.99 0.80
N LEU A 473 -4.31 21.02 -0.29
CA LEU A 473 -3.78 20.93 -1.65
C LEU A 473 -3.36 22.32 -2.15
N VAL A 474 -2.06 22.55 -2.27
CA VAL A 474 -1.47 23.76 -2.80
C VAL A 474 -1.23 23.61 -4.30
N VAL A 475 -1.73 24.57 -5.08
CA VAL A 475 -1.54 24.66 -6.53
C VAL A 475 -1.12 26.08 -6.91
N ASN A 476 -0.38 26.23 -8.01
CA ASN A 476 -0.05 27.55 -8.55
C ASN A 476 -0.89 27.83 -9.80
N PRO A 477 -1.95 28.66 -9.71
CA PRO A 477 -2.79 28.97 -10.86
C PRO A 477 -2.15 29.99 -11.82
N GLY A 478 -1.07 30.70 -11.43
CA GLY A 478 -0.48 31.77 -12.25
C GLY A 478 -1.25 33.10 -12.21
N GLY A 479 -0.98 33.98 -13.19
CA GLY A 479 -1.62 35.30 -13.37
C GLY A 479 -0.75 36.52 -13.02
N ALA A 480 -1.00 37.64 -13.70
CA ALA A 480 -0.30 38.91 -13.45
C ALA A 480 -0.76 39.58 -12.15
N CYS A 481 0.17 40.20 -11.41
CA CYS A 481 -0.10 40.87 -10.14
C CYS A 481 -1.01 42.12 -10.28
N SER A 482 -1.17 42.68 -11.49
CA SER A 482 -1.84 43.96 -11.76
C SER A 482 -3.25 43.86 -12.36
N GLN A 483 -3.72 42.67 -12.76
CA GLN A 483 -5.06 42.51 -13.36
C GLN A 483 -6.16 42.16 -12.34
N LEU A 484 -5.81 42.05 -11.06
CA LEU A 484 -6.79 42.10 -9.99
C LEU A 484 -6.75 43.50 -9.40
N GLY A 485 -7.63 44.38 -9.88
CA GLY A 485 -7.91 45.66 -9.22
C GLY A 485 -8.03 45.42 -7.71
N GLY A 486 -7.39 46.29 -6.93
CA GLY A 486 -7.17 46.10 -5.50
C GLY A 486 -8.36 45.44 -4.81
N PHE A 487 -8.19 44.19 -4.39
CA PHE A 487 -9.23 43.47 -3.68
C PHE A 487 -8.79 43.18 -2.25
N LYS A 488 -9.61 43.74 -1.37
CA LYS A 488 -9.85 43.31 0.00
C LYS A 488 -9.87 41.77 0.07
N PRO A 489 -9.27 41.19 1.12
CA PRO A 489 -9.39 39.76 1.36
C PRO A 489 -10.87 39.42 1.60
N ILE A 490 -11.43 38.50 0.81
CA ILE A 490 -12.65 37.82 1.20
C ILE A 490 -12.25 36.77 2.23
N HIS A 491 -12.13 37.22 3.47
CA HIS A 491 -12.22 36.37 4.64
C HIS A 491 -13.69 35.95 4.77
N ARG A 492 -13.98 34.66 4.64
CA ARG A 492 -15.16 34.08 5.29
C ARG A 492 -14.72 32.89 6.14
N SER A 493 -13.87 33.17 7.12
CA SER A 493 -13.91 32.41 8.36
C SER A 493 -15.13 32.87 9.14
N THR A 494 -15.94 31.98 9.70
CA THR A 494 -16.32 32.25 11.09
C THR A 494 -15.03 32.29 11.91
N GLY A 495 -14.46 33.50 12.06
CA GLY A 495 -13.45 33.87 13.08
C GLY A 495 -11.96 33.59 12.84
N LEU A 496 -11.22 34.69 12.62
CA LEU A 496 -9.91 35.06 13.22
C LEU A 496 -8.59 34.88 12.40
N GLU A 497 -7.78 35.95 12.46
CA GLU A 497 -6.54 36.36 11.74
C GLU A 497 -5.27 35.59 12.18
N GLU A 498 -4.06 35.64 11.58
CA GLU A 498 -3.19 36.81 11.28
C GLU A 498 -2.02 36.56 10.26
N SER A 499 -1.87 37.54 9.35
CA SER A 499 -0.66 38.25 8.84
C SER A 499 0.49 37.66 7.98
N ARG A 500 0.63 38.33 6.81
CA ARG A 500 1.81 38.80 6.03
C ARG A 500 2.88 37.83 5.48
N TRP A 501 2.84 37.60 4.16
CA TRP A 501 4.03 37.48 3.28
C TRP A 501 3.74 37.98 1.85
N ALA A 502 4.71 38.69 1.26
CA ALA A 502 4.69 39.21 -0.11
C ALA A 502 5.38 38.22 -1.07
N GLY A 503 4.70 37.90 -2.17
CA GLY A 503 5.11 36.93 -3.19
C GLY A 503 3.92 36.09 -3.62
N SER A 504 3.45 36.24 -4.85
CA SER A 504 2.17 35.71 -5.33
C SER A 504 2.18 34.18 -5.48
N VAL A 505 1.93 33.47 -4.38
CA VAL A 505 1.37 32.11 -4.34
C VAL A 505 -0.12 32.27 -4.02
N ARG A 506 -1.02 31.84 -4.91
CA ARG A 506 -2.45 31.78 -4.59
C ARG A 506 -2.75 30.39 -4.05
N PHE A 507 -3.21 30.33 -2.81
CA PHE A 507 -3.61 29.10 -2.16
C PHE A 507 -5.03 28.71 -2.58
N LEU A 508 -5.21 27.50 -3.10
CA LEU A 508 -6.51 26.86 -3.06
C LEU A 508 -6.64 26.20 -1.68
N TYR A 509 -7.38 26.82 -0.76
CA TYR A 509 -7.74 26.17 0.50
C TYR A 509 -8.95 25.27 0.25
N LEU A 510 -8.72 23.98 0.01
CA LEU A 510 -9.78 22.99 0.10
C LEU A 510 -10.06 22.73 1.59
N GLY A 511 -11.07 23.41 2.13
CA GLY A 511 -11.63 23.12 3.44
C GLY A 511 -12.40 21.80 3.43
N GLN A 512 -12.07 20.94 4.40
CA GLN A 512 -12.65 19.63 4.74
C GLN A 512 -12.52 18.50 3.70
N ILE A 513 -11.51 17.65 3.91
CA ILE A 513 -11.66 16.20 3.72
C ILE A 513 -12.81 15.78 4.66
N ARG A 514 -14.04 15.73 4.16
CA ARG A 514 -15.20 15.25 4.93
C ARG A 514 -15.12 13.73 5.05
N TRP A 515 -14.89 13.25 6.27
CA TRP A 515 -15.28 11.91 6.68
C TRP A 515 -16.81 11.84 6.89
N PRO A 516 -17.44 10.65 6.80
CA PRO A 516 -18.85 10.49 7.10
C PRO A 516 -19.13 10.94 8.54
N THR A 517 -20.18 11.73 8.70
CA THR A 517 -20.57 12.43 9.92
C THR A 517 -20.80 11.50 11.11
N ALA A 518 -20.15 11.80 12.24
CA ALA A 518 -20.66 11.46 13.57
C ALA A 518 -20.35 12.63 14.54
N ASP A 519 -21.33 12.90 15.40
CA ASP A 519 -21.48 14.00 16.35
C ASP A 519 -20.23 14.49 17.11
N CYS A 520 -20.17 15.80 17.36
CA CYS A 520 -20.40 16.34 18.72
C CYS A 520 -20.31 17.87 18.78
N ARG A 521 -21.36 18.48 19.36
CA ARG A 521 -21.43 19.89 19.78
C ARG A 521 -20.49 20.13 20.97
N LEU A 522 -19.79 21.28 21.03
CA LEU A 522 -19.66 22.10 22.25
C LEU A 522 -18.97 23.45 21.98
N ARG A 523 -19.35 24.45 22.78
CA ARG A 523 -19.19 25.90 22.61
C ARG A 523 -17.88 26.45 23.22
N ARG A 524 -17.29 27.43 22.51
CA ARG A 524 -16.75 28.76 22.92
C ARG A 524 -16.39 29.04 24.40
N ALA A 525 -15.12 29.38 24.65
CA ALA A 525 -14.56 30.54 25.39
C ALA A 525 -13.01 30.43 25.33
N PHE A 526 -12.14 31.44 25.25
CA PHE A 526 -12.01 32.68 26.01
C PHE A 526 -10.94 33.56 25.31
N LEU A 527 -11.11 34.89 25.29
CA LEU A 527 -10.08 35.88 24.95
C LEU A 527 -9.73 36.61 26.26
N GLY A 528 -8.45 36.79 26.57
CA GLY A 528 -7.99 37.54 27.73
C GLY A 528 -6.50 37.90 27.64
N ARG A 529 -6.24 39.21 27.50
CA ARG A 529 -4.96 39.94 27.41
C ARG A 529 -3.86 39.47 28.38
N LEU A 530 -2.59 39.73 28.01
CA LEU A 530 -1.61 40.46 28.84
C LEU A 530 -0.39 40.90 27.99
N GLY A 531 0.11 42.11 28.27
CA GLY A 531 1.25 42.77 27.62
C GLY A 531 2.63 42.40 28.20
N PRO A 532 3.71 43.14 27.85
CA PRO A 532 5.07 42.61 27.68
C PRO A 532 6.00 42.80 28.89
N GLY A 533 7.00 41.91 29.04
CA GLY A 533 8.14 42.07 29.96
C GLY A 533 9.03 40.81 30.07
N HIS A 534 10.34 40.97 29.99
CA HIS A 534 11.37 39.99 29.59
C HIS A 534 11.70 38.79 30.51
N GLY A 535 11.79 37.59 29.88
CA GLY A 535 12.87 36.55 29.88
C GLY A 535 13.53 35.99 31.16
N PRO A 536 14.31 34.88 31.07
CA PRO A 536 14.51 33.95 29.96
C PRO A 536 14.02 32.51 30.29
N ALA A 537 13.37 31.85 29.34
CA ALA A 537 13.01 30.43 29.42
C ALA A 537 13.51 29.71 28.17
N ALA A 538 14.13 28.54 28.39
CA ALA A 538 14.47 27.58 27.35
C ALA A 538 13.18 27.11 26.66
N LEU A 539 13.13 27.18 25.33
CA LEU A 539 12.03 26.65 24.54
C LEU A 539 12.48 26.19 23.16
N GLU A 540 11.92 25.05 22.80
CA GLU A 540 12.05 24.26 21.59
C GLU A 540 11.88 25.10 20.32
N LEU A 541 12.79 24.91 19.37
CA LEU A 541 12.79 25.64 18.09
C LEU A 541 11.88 24.96 17.07
N GLY A 542 10.67 25.55 16.94
CA GLY A 542 9.86 25.50 15.73
C GLY A 542 10.48 26.31 14.59
N ALA A 543 9.90 26.14 13.40
CA ALA A 543 10.33 26.68 12.12
C ALA A 543 10.79 28.15 12.14
N THR A 544 12.10 28.41 12.28
CA THR A 544 12.72 29.70 11.95
C THR A 544 14.23 29.57 11.66
N GLU A 545 14.65 28.66 10.78
CA GLU A 545 16.05 28.60 10.29
C GLU A 545 16.04 28.22 8.80
N LEU A 546 15.58 29.14 7.95
CA LEU A 546 15.83 29.15 6.49
C LEU A 546 15.80 30.61 6.00
N ARG A 547 16.61 31.46 6.63
CA ARG A 547 17.00 32.77 6.11
C ARG A 547 18.51 32.86 6.02
N ARG A 548 19.07 32.30 4.96
CA ARG A 548 20.31 32.72 4.29
C ARG A 548 20.56 31.77 3.13
N PHE A 549 19.93 32.04 1.99
CA PHE A 549 20.47 31.75 0.65
C PHE A 549 19.58 32.47 -0.36
N GLN A 550 19.79 33.78 -0.50
CA GLN A 550 19.41 34.53 -1.70
C GLN A 550 20.59 35.41 -2.11
N CYS A 551 20.99 35.25 -3.36
CA CYS A 551 21.72 36.18 -4.20
C CYS A 551 22.90 36.94 -3.58
N ALA A 552 24.10 36.40 -3.77
CA ALA A 552 25.29 37.22 -3.95
C ALA A 552 26.26 36.50 -4.89
N HIS A 553 26.29 36.91 -6.16
CA HIS A 553 27.52 37.11 -6.96
C HIS A 553 27.13 37.47 -8.41
N ALA A 554 26.88 38.77 -8.61
CA ALA A 554 27.11 39.42 -9.88
C ALA A 554 28.22 40.46 -9.63
N HIS A 555 29.47 40.08 -9.89
CA HIS A 555 30.55 41.05 -10.09
C HIS A 555 31.42 40.61 -11.27
N ARG A 556 31.75 41.62 -12.07
CA ARG A 556 32.50 41.59 -13.33
C ARG A 556 33.86 40.90 -13.16
N GLY A 557 34.16 39.98 -14.06
CA GLY A 557 35.48 39.38 -14.26
C GLY A 557 35.54 38.76 -15.65
N GLN A 558 36.53 39.18 -16.43
CA GLN A 558 36.72 38.88 -17.85
C GLN A 558 36.88 37.38 -18.13
N TRP A 559 36.22 36.88 -19.18
CA TRP A 559 36.55 35.58 -19.78
C TRP A 559 37.40 35.82 -21.04
N PRO A 560 38.53 35.11 -21.23
CA PRO A 560 39.33 35.26 -22.43
C PRO A 560 38.66 34.56 -23.62
N VAL A 561 38.66 35.26 -24.75
CA VAL A 561 38.27 34.78 -26.08
C VAL A 561 39.39 33.92 -26.65
N VAL A 562 39.16 32.63 -26.87
CA VAL A 562 39.76 31.78 -27.94
C VAL A 562 38.81 30.57 -28.10
N GLY A 563 38.32 30.12 -29.26
CA GLY A 563 38.50 30.53 -30.65
C GLY A 563 37.35 29.95 -31.48
N ARG A 564 37.12 30.59 -32.63
CA ARG A 564 36.12 30.22 -33.64
C ARG A 564 36.42 28.83 -34.21
N HIS A 565 35.38 28.01 -34.44
CA HIS A 565 35.33 27.21 -35.66
C HIS A 565 33.93 27.14 -36.26
N ARG A 566 33.95 27.29 -37.59
CA ARG A 566 32.88 27.55 -38.55
C ARG A 566 31.86 26.42 -38.67
N LYS A 567 30.63 26.83 -38.98
CA LYS A 567 29.66 26.06 -39.79
C LYS A 567 30.33 25.48 -41.03
N GLN A 568 30.13 24.19 -41.31
CA GLN A 568 30.07 23.67 -42.66
C GLN A 568 28.78 22.88 -42.84
N ARG A 569 28.02 23.28 -43.87
CA ARG A 569 26.93 22.52 -44.48
C ARG A 569 27.51 21.64 -45.60
N HIS A 570 26.81 20.54 -45.84
CA HIS A 570 26.76 19.68 -47.03
C HIS A 570 28.01 18.86 -47.42
N ALA A 571 27.88 17.53 -47.31
CA ALA A 571 27.51 16.68 -48.44
C ALA A 571 26.50 15.63 -47.94
#